data_AF-A0A0J0UJV2-F1
#
_entry.id   AF-A0A0J0UJV2-F1
#
_cell.length_a   1.000
_cell.length_b   1.000
_cell.length_c   1.000
_cell.angle_alpha   90.00
_cell.angle_beta   90.00
_cell.angle_gamma   90.00
#
_symmetry.space_group_name_H-M   'P 1'
#
loop_
_entity.id
_entity.type
_entity.pdbx_description
1 polymer ?
#
loop_
_entity_poly.entity_id
_entity_poly.type
_entity_poly.pdbx_seq_one_letter_code
_entity_poly.pdbx_strand_id
1 'polypeptide(L)'
;MIGRQAYAEAHARRDQAELARIAQIAEDCDAFVRQAMEYLVEPRGLRQATVERAKTRRGWPKRHAALVDAHAAWVDVVGARCTNIWAAASVRRAQAAYTLLCFALGDWTIPEHIRVPRAASS
;
A
#
# COMPACT_ATOMS: atom_id res chain seq x y z
N MET A 1 -9.37 -7.37 -44.37
CA MET A 1 -10.11 -6.80 -43.23
C MET A 1 -9.89 -7.58 -41.92
N ILE A 2 -9.60 -8.88 -41.97
CA ILE A 2 -9.37 -9.78 -40.81
C ILE A 2 -8.20 -9.33 -39.90
N GLY A 3 -7.09 -8.83 -40.47
CA GLY A 3 -5.91 -8.42 -39.69
C GLY A 3 -6.12 -7.21 -38.77
N ARG A 4 -7.01 -6.27 -39.12
CA ARG A 4 -7.31 -5.09 -38.27
C ARG A 4 -8.13 -5.48 -37.04
N GLN A 5 -9.06 -6.42 -37.20
CA GLN A 5 -9.93 -6.88 -36.14
C GLN A 5 -9.16 -7.75 -35.13
N ALA A 6 -8.33 -8.69 -35.62
CA ALA A 6 -7.44 -9.48 -34.78
C ALA A 6 -6.42 -8.62 -34.01
N TYR A 7 -5.90 -7.55 -34.62
CA TYR A 7 -5.00 -6.60 -33.96
C TYR A 7 -5.72 -5.81 -32.85
N ALA A 8 -6.93 -5.31 -33.11
CA ALA A 8 -7.72 -4.58 -32.11
C ALA A 8 -8.10 -5.48 -30.92
N GLU A 9 -8.48 -6.73 -31.18
CA GLU A 9 -8.78 -7.71 -30.12
C GLU A 9 -7.54 -8.04 -29.27
N ALA A 10 -6.38 -8.20 -29.89
CA ALA A 10 -5.13 -8.45 -29.17
C ALA A 10 -4.73 -7.27 -28.27
N HIS A 11 -4.93 -6.03 -28.72
CA HIS A 11 -4.71 -4.82 -27.91
C HIS A 11 -5.69 -4.72 -26.75
N ALA A 12 -7.00 -4.91 -27.01
CA ALA A 12 -8.01 -4.87 -25.96
C ALA A 12 -7.75 -5.90 -24.84
N ARG A 13 -7.29 -7.11 -25.19
CA ARG A 13 -6.92 -8.14 -24.20
C ARG A 13 -5.70 -7.74 -23.36
N ARG A 14 -4.71 -7.08 -23.98
CA ARG A 14 -3.52 -6.58 -23.25
C ARG A 14 -3.90 -5.47 -22.29
N ASP A 15 -4.73 -4.53 -22.72
CA ASP A 15 -5.19 -3.43 -21.88
C ASP A 15 -6.00 -3.95 -20.68
N GLN A 16 -6.86 -4.95 -20.90
CA GLN A 16 -7.60 -5.60 -19.81
C GLN A 16 -6.68 -6.31 -18.81
N ALA A 17 -5.68 -7.04 -19.30
CA ALA A 17 -4.71 -7.73 -18.43
C ALA A 17 -3.88 -6.74 -17.61
N GLU A 18 -3.47 -5.61 -18.19
CA GLU A 18 -2.74 -4.57 -17.47
C GLU A 18 -3.62 -3.88 -16.43
N LEU A 19 -4.87 -3.54 -16.77
CA LEU A 19 -5.82 -2.97 -15.79
C LEU A 19 -6.09 -3.93 -14.62
N ALA A 20 -6.22 -5.23 -14.88
CA ALA A 20 -6.37 -6.24 -13.84
C ALA A 20 -5.12 -6.31 -12.95
N ARG A 21 -3.92 -6.24 -13.54
CA ARG A 21 -2.66 -6.20 -12.78
C ARG A 21 -2.57 -4.96 -11.90
N ILE A 22 -2.93 -3.79 -12.42
CA ILE A 22 -2.93 -2.52 -11.68
C ILE A 22 -3.93 -2.58 -10.52
N ALA A 23 -5.12 -3.16 -10.74
CA ALA A 23 -6.10 -3.36 -9.69
C ALA A 23 -5.59 -4.28 -8.58
N GLN A 24 -4.96 -5.40 -8.93
CA GLN A 24 -4.38 -6.33 -7.95
C GLN A 24 -3.31 -5.64 -7.08
N ILE A 25 -2.44 -4.82 -7.69
CA ILE A 25 -1.42 -4.07 -6.94
C ILE A 25 -2.09 -3.15 -5.91
N ALA A 26 -3.17 -2.48 -6.28
CA ALA A 26 -3.90 -1.60 -5.39
C ALA A 26 -4.54 -2.38 -4.22
N GLU A 27 -5.17 -3.52 -4.50
CA GLU A 27 -5.74 -4.40 -3.47
C GLU A 27 -4.68 -4.94 -2.50
N ASP A 28 -3.54 -5.39 -3.02
CA ASP A 28 -2.42 -5.86 -2.20
C ASP A 28 -1.88 -4.76 -1.28
N CYS A 29 -1.77 -3.53 -1.81
CA CYS A 29 -1.39 -2.34 -1.05
C CYS A 29 -2.40 -2.02 0.06
N ASP A 30 -3.69 -2.09 -0.25
CA ASP A 30 -4.76 -1.82 0.72
C ASP A 30 -4.79 -2.88 1.83
N ALA A 31 -4.62 -4.16 1.48
CA ALA A 31 -4.51 -5.26 2.41
C ALA A 31 -3.31 -5.09 3.36
N PHE A 32 -2.15 -4.70 2.81
CA PHE A 32 -0.96 -4.41 3.60
C PHE A 32 -1.16 -3.24 4.56
N VAL A 33 -1.74 -2.12 4.10
CA VAL A 33 -2.01 -0.95 4.97
C VAL A 33 -2.89 -1.36 6.15
N ARG A 34 -3.93 -2.17 5.91
CA ARG A 34 -4.80 -2.70 6.98
C ARG A 34 -4.01 -3.52 7.99
N GLN A 35 -3.21 -4.49 7.53
CA GLN A 35 -2.38 -5.33 8.40
C GLN A 35 -1.36 -4.51 9.20
N ALA A 36 -0.69 -3.55 8.55
CA ALA A 36 0.29 -2.67 9.20
C ALA A 36 -0.36 -1.79 10.27
N MET A 37 -1.53 -1.22 9.99
CA MET A 37 -2.24 -0.37 10.96
C MET A 37 -2.78 -1.16 12.14
N GLU A 38 -3.38 -2.33 11.90
CA GLU A 38 -3.83 -3.24 12.95
C GLU A 38 -2.66 -3.59 13.89
N TYR A 39 -1.49 -3.90 13.32
CA TYR A 39 -0.29 -4.20 14.09
C TYR A 39 0.26 -3.00 14.87
N LEU A 40 0.22 -1.79 14.30
CA LEU A 40 0.69 -0.58 14.99
C LEU A 40 -0.25 -0.15 16.12
N VAL A 41 -1.56 -0.41 15.98
CA VAL A 41 -2.55 -0.13 17.02
C VAL A 41 -2.44 -1.14 18.15
N GLU A 42 -2.36 -2.43 17.81
CA GLU A 42 -2.31 -3.53 18.78
C GLU A 42 -1.07 -4.41 18.56
N PRO A 43 0.14 -3.92 18.90
CA PRO A 43 1.35 -4.68 18.68
C PRO A 43 1.44 -5.85 19.66
N ARG A 44 1.64 -7.06 19.15
CA ARG A 44 1.69 -8.31 19.93
C ARG A 44 3.11 -8.84 20.13
N GLY A 45 3.31 -9.51 21.26
CA GLY A 45 4.54 -10.26 21.58
C GLY A 45 5.74 -9.37 21.89
N LEU A 46 6.96 -9.91 21.69
CA LEU A 46 8.22 -9.29 22.10
C LEU A 46 8.50 -7.90 21.49
N ARG A 47 7.86 -7.59 20.36
CA ARG A 47 8.03 -6.32 19.64
C ARG A 47 7.18 -5.17 20.22
N GLN A 48 6.21 -5.48 21.09
CA GLN A 48 5.25 -4.51 21.63
C GLN A 48 5.93 -3.29 22.26
N ALA A 49 6.86 -3.52 23.20
CA ALA A 49 7.57 -2.42 23.87
C ALA A 49 8.35 -1.53 22.90
N THR A 50 8.86 -2.10 21.80
CA THR A 50 9.58 -1.36 20.76
C THR A 50 8.61 -0.44 20.00
N VAL A 51 7.47 -0.98 19.57
CA VAL A 51 6.44 -0.21 18.83
C VAL A 51 5.89 0.91 19.71
N GLU A 52 5.54 0.63 20.97
CA GLU A 52 5.04 1.64 21.89
C GLU A 52 6.07 2.73 22.19
N ARG A 53 7.34 2.35 22.39
CA ARG A 53 8.42 3.33 22.53
C ARG A 53 8.63 4.15 21.26
N ALA A 54 8.42 3.57 20.07
CA ALA A 54 8.58 4.30 18.82
C ALA A 54 7.55 5.43 18.67
N LYS A 55 6.32 5.24 19.15
CA LYS A 55 5.24 6.24 19.14
C LYS A 55 5.61 7.54 19.87
N THR A 56 6.49 7.47 20.86
CA THR A 56 6.94 8.65 21.63
C THR A 56 8.17 9.35 21.04
N ARG A 57 8.79 8.78 20.00
CA ARG A 57 9.99 9.35 19.38
C ARG A 57 9.63 10.51 18.45
N ARG A 58 10.52 11.51 18.36
CA ARG A 58 10.39 12.69 17.47
C ARG A 58 10.10 12.35 16.00
N GLY A 59 10.53 11.19 15.53
CA GLY A 59 10.31 10.73 14.16
C GLY A 59 8.91 10.22 13.86
N TRP A 60 8.10 9.93 14.89
CA TRP A 60 6.75 9.37 14.74
C TRP A 60 5.76 10.38 14.14
N PRO A 61 5.56 11.59 14.70
CA PRO A 61 4.53 12.51 14.21
C PRO A 61 4.66 12.83 12.72
N LYS A 62 5.90 13.02 12.23
CA LYS A 62 6.17 13.27 10.81
C LYS A 62 5.73 12.12 9.91
N ARG A 63 6.03 10.86 10.29
CA ARG A 63 5.71 9.68 9.49
C ARG A 63 4.22 9.35 9.56
N HIS A 64 3.63 9.52 10.74
CA HIS A 64 2.20 9.37 10.93
C HIS A 64 1.42 10.40 10.10
N ALA A 65 1.82 11.68 10.12
CA ALA A 65 1.22 12.71 9.28
C ALA A 65 1.31 12.38 7.78
N ALA A 66 2.48 11.93 7.30
CA ALA A 66 2.63 11.51 5.90
C ALA A 66 1.68 10.35 5.51
N LEU A 67 1.43 9.41 6.43
CA LEU A 67 0.45 8.35 6.21
C LEU A 67 -0.98 8.89 6.18
N VAL A 68 -1.32 9.82 7.09
CA VAL A 68 -2.63 10.48 7.12
C VAL A 68 -2.88 11.26 5.83
N ASP A 69 -1.90 12.02 5.35
CA ASP A 69 -1.99 12.78 4.09
C ASP A 69 -2.19 11.84 2.89
N ALA A 70 -1.41 10.75 2.83
CA ALA A 70 -1.55 9.75 1.78
C ALA A 70 -2.90 9.01 1.85
N HIS A 71 -3.44 8.81 3.06
CA HIS A 71 -4.76 8.23 3.27
C HIS A 71 -5.87 9.17 2.78
N ALA A 72 -5.80 10.46 3.11
CA ALA A 72 -6.76 11.46 2.63
C ALA A 72 -6.79 11.49 1.09
N ALA A 73 -5.63 11.56 0.44
CA ALA A 73 -5.53 11.52 -1.02
C ALA A 73 -6.08 10.22 -1.63
N TRP A 74 -5.98 9.09 -0.93
CA TRP A 74 -6.60 7.84 -1.36
C TRP A 74 -8.12 7.87 -1.20
N VAL A 75 -8.65 8.44 -0.12
CA VAL A 75 -10.10 8.61 0.09
C VAL A 75 -10.71 9.47 -1.01
N ASP A 76 -10.00 10.50 -1.48
CA ASP A 76 -10.50 11.36 -2.57
C ASP A 76 -10.68 10.63 -3.91
N VAL A 77 -9.99 9.51 -4.10
CA VAL A 77 -9.96 8.76 -5.37
C VAL A 77 -10.51 7.34 -5.25
N VAL A 78 -10.84 6.88 -4.04
CA VAL A 78 -11.44 5.56 -3.83
C VAL A 78 -12.86 5.57 -4.42
N GLY A 79 -13.15 4.59 -5.28
CA GLY A 79 -14.41 4.56 -6.05
C GLY A 79 -14.43 5.47 -7.29
N ALA A 80 -13.34 6.17 -7.61
CA ALA A 80 -13.21 6.84 -8.90
C ALA A 80 -13.18 5.81 -10.05
N ARG A 81 -13.70 6.18 -11.22
CA ARG A 81 -13.70 5.32 -12.42
C ARG A 81 -12.29 5.05 -12.97
N CYS A 82 -11.28 5.78 -12.52
CA CYS A 82 -9.92 5.69 -13.04
C CYS A 82 -9.04 4.78 -12.17
N THR A 83 -8.92 3.51 -12.58
CA THR A 83 -8.12 2.47 -11.90
C THR A 83 -6.67 2.90 -11.67
N ASN A 84 -6.06 3.62 -12.62
CA ASN A 84 -4.67 4.07 -12.51
C ASN A 84 -4.46 5.08 -11.38
N ILE A 85 -5.40 6.03 -11.23
CA ILE A 85 -5.32 7.06 -10.17
C ILE A 85 -5.50 6.40 -8.81
N TRP A 86 -6.50 5.52 -8.69
CA TRP A 86 -6.72 4.75 -7.47
C TRP A 86 -5.49 3.92 -7.09
N ALA A 87 -4.94 3.15 -8.03
CA ALA A 87 -3.77 2.32 -7.77
C ALA A 87 -2.53 3.13 -7.36
N ALA A 88 -2.27 4.26 -8.02
CA ALA A 88 -1.18 5.16 -7.63
C ALA A 88 -1.36 5.69 -6.20
N ALA A 89 -2.59 6.03 -5.80
CA ALA A 89 -2.88 6.49 -4.44
C ALA A 89 -2.72 5.34 -3.41
N SER A 90 -3.19 4.12 -3.73
CA SER A 90 -2.99 2.94 -2.89
C SER A 90 -1.51 2.63 -2.67
N VAL A 91 -0.68 2.70 -3.71
CA VAL A 91 0.77 2.51 -3.60
C VAL A 91 1.40 3.57 -2.70
N ARG A 92 1.08 4.86 -2.90
CA ARG A 92 1.62 5.94 -2.08
C ARG A 92 1.26 5.77 -0.60
N ARG A 93 0.01 5.37 -0.32
CA ARG A 93 -0.45 5.07 1.04
C ARG A 93 0.31 3.89 1.64
N ALA A 94 0.54 2.84 0.87
CA ALA A 94 1.30 1.68 1.31
C ALA A 94 2.77 2.00 1.57
N GLN A 95 3.42 2.84 0.76
CA GLN A 95 4.80 3.31 1.01
C GLN A 95 4.90 4.11 2.32
N ALA A 96 3.92 4.98 2.60
CA ALA A 96 3.87 5.72 3.87
C ALA A 96 3.67 4.78 5.07
N ALA A 97 2.80 3.79 4.94
CA ALA A 97 2.57 2.78 5.97
C ALA A 97 3.82 1.91 6.21
N TYR A 98 4.50 1.50 5.14
CA TYR A 98 5.76 0.75 5.22
C TYR A 98 6.84 1.55 5.96
N THR A 99 6.99 2.84 5.62
CA THR A 99 7.93 3.74 6.29
C THR A 99 7.64 3.89 7.79
N LEU A 100 6.36 4.02 8.16
CA LEU A 100 5.94 4.11 9.56
C LEU A 100 6.17 2.78 10.30
N LEU A 101 5.82 1.65 9.68
CA LEU A 101 6.00 0.31 10.25
C LEU A 101 7.48 0.00 10.49
N CYS A 102 8.34 0.25 9.51
CA CYS A 102 9.79 0.06 9.66
C CYS A 102 10.36 0.95 10.77
N PHE A 103 9.90 2.21 10.86
CA PHE A 103 10.31 3.09 11.95
C PHE A 103 9.86 2.57 13.33
N ALA A 104 8.64 2.03 13.41
CA ALA A 104 8.09 1.48 14.64
C ALA A 104 8.84 0.22 15.11
N LEU A 105 9.25 -0.61 14.15
CA LEU A 105 9.98 -1.85 14.40
C LEU A 105 11.48 -1.62 14.67
N GLY A 106 12.08 -0.54 14.15
CA GLY A 106 13.53 -0.34 14.26
C GLY A 106 14.29 -1.49 13.57
N ASP A 107 15.13 -2.20 14.32
CA ASP A 107 15.93 -3.32 13.80
C ASP A 107 15.15 -4.66 13.75
N TRP A 108 13.89 -4.67 14.21
CA TRP A 108 13.07 -5.88 14.16
C TRP A 108 12.59 -6.15 12.74
N THR A 109 12.59 -7.42 12.36
CA THR A 109 11.95 -7.86 11.12
C THR A 109 10.44 -7.67 11.18
N ILE A 110 9.85 -7.34 10.02
CA ILE A 110 8.40 -7.31 9.84
C ILE A 110 7.84 -8.71 10.12
N PRO A 111 6.80 -8.84 10.96
CA PRO A 111 6.17 -10.13 11.23
C PRO A 111 5.70 -10.84 9.96
N GLU A 112 5.91 -12.16 9.88
CA GLU A 112 5.63 -12.98 8.69
C GLU A 112 4.17 -12.93 8.20
N HIS A 113 3.23 -12.67 9.10
CA HIS A 113 1.81 -12.54 8.74
C HIS A 113 1.48 -11.22 8.03
N ILE A 114 2.38 -10.23 8.07
CA ILE A 114 2.23 -8.96 7.34
C ILE A 114 2.92 -9.12 5.98
N ARG A 115 2.13 -9.20 4.92
CA ARG A 115 2.64 -9.33 3.56
C ARG A 115 2.95 -7.96 2.99
N VAL A 116 4.23 -7.67 2.76
CA VAL A 116 4.67 -6.40 2.16
C VAL A 116 4.66 -6.52 0.64
N PRO A 117 3.80 -5.80 -0.10
CA PRO A 117 3.83 -5.80 -1.55
C PRO A 117 5.07 -5.05 -2.03
N ARG A 118 5.66 -5.50 -3.13
CA ARG A 118 6.88 -4.90 -3.71
C ARG A 118 6.73 -3.39 -3.96
N ALA A 119 5.53 -2.96 -4.36
CA ALA A 119 5.23 -1.55 -4.62
C ALA A 119 5.33 -0.68 -3.35
N ALA A 120 5.10 -1.24 -2.15
CA ALA A 120 5.19 -0.51 -0.89
C ALA A 120 6.63 -0.36 -0.38
N SER A 121 7.53 -1.27 -0.76
CA SER A 121 8.94 -1.25 -0.38
C SER A 121 9.86 -0.60 -1.43
N SER A 122 9.28 -0.03 -2.49
CA SER A 122 9.99 0.64 -3.58
C SER A 122 10.18 2.13 -3.31
#